data_AF-A0A673GXJ6-F1
#
_entry.id   AF-A0A673GXJ6-F1
#
_cell.length_a   1.000
_cell.length_b   1.000
_cell.length_c   1.000
_cell.angle_alpha   90.00
_cell.angle_beta   90.00
_cell.angle_gamma   90.00
#
_symmetry.space_group_name_H-M   'P 1'
#
loop_
_entity.id
_entity.type
_entity.pdbx_description
1 polymer ?
#
loop_
_entity_poly.entity_id
_entity_poly.type
_entity_poly.pdbx_seq_one_letter_code
_entity_poly.pdbx_strand_id
1 'polypeptide(L)'
;QIDYSAVKHIYRAIGSKHIPMKGIKMVHLDSHPDLLIPVNMSADTVYDKEILFSELSIENWIMPMVYAGHVSHVAWLHPYWAQQIKEGEHSMCVGKDSSTTTIRVTSRDDYFLSDALYVPLDQLENRWQRHTRRHISHGVFTVPCVGFQEELLDCVERRTHQLEDLEAAFAELVEDDGQETVERLAANPRIKSLVRLVHSLKNRTQSPDYEMLHQAGLTCDYSLLPHHISSEEEIQQMITAVQLFLEALPKPTIVTIFRYISQSIWTSVLCLLLKSTLGSLIFYLWFVTSTKVKSIWCFFPPSEKHPISCFLFGLH
;
A
#
# COMPACT_ATOMS: atom_id res chain seq x y z
N GLN A 1 3.46 16.97 3.65
CA GLN A 1 3.12 16.27 2.41
C GLN A 1 3.93 14.98 2.40
N ILE A 2 3.27 13.87 2.72
CA ILE A 2 3.91 12.55 2.78
C ILE A 2 3.98 12.07 1.33
N ASP A 3 5.18 11.85 0.80
CA ASP A 3 5.49 11.96 -0.62
C ASP A 3 5.62 10.59 -1.31
N TYR A 4 4.75 10.28 -2.26
CA TYR A 4 4.81 9.11 -3.16
C TYR A 4 5.98 9.16 -4.15
N SER A 5 7.06 9.91 -3.90
CA SER A 5 8.20 10.08 -4.82
C SER A 5 8.85 8.79 -5.29
N ALA A 6 8.75 7.69 -4.53
CA ALA A 6 9.23 6.38 -4.96
C ALA A 6 8.67 5.99 -6.35
N VAL A 7 7.36 6.14 -6.56
CA VAL A 7 6.72 5.82 -7.85
C VAL A 7 7.27 6.71 -8.97
N LYS A 8 7.48 8.00 -8.71
CA LYS A 8 8.06 8.94 -9.69
C LYS A 8 9.45 8.51 -10.14
N HIS A 9 10.27 8.05 -9.21
CA HIS A 9 11.63 7.58 -9.48
C HIS A 9 11.66 6.26 -10.24
N ILE A 10 10.78 5.33 -9.88
CA ILE A 10 10.66 4.04 -10.58
C ILE A 10 10.18 4.29 -12.02
N TYR A 11 9.14 5.10 -12.22
CA TYR A 11 8.66 5.47 -13.57
C TYR A 11 9.74 6.19 -14.38
N ARG A 12 10.53 7.08 -13.76
CA ARG A 12 11.68 7.72 -14.43
C ARG A 12 12.74 6.70 -14.84
N ALA A 13 13.00 5.69 -14.02
CA ALA A 13 13.95 4.62 -14.37
C ALA A 13 13.42 3.68 -15.46
N ILE A 14 12.11 3.40 -15.48
CA ILE A 14 11.45 2.71 -16.60
C ILE A 14 11.63 3.53 -17.89
N GLY A 15 11.27 4.82 -17.85
CA GLY A 15 11.34 5.72 -19.02
C GLY A 15 12.76 5.94 -19.55
N SER A 16 13.75 5.93 -18.65
CA SER A 16 15.18 6.01 -19.00
C SER A 16 15.84 4.64 -19.24
N LYS A 17 15.06 3.55 -19.23
CA LYS A 17 15.49 2.16 -19.50
C LYS A 17 16.56 1.62 -18.54
N HIS A 18 16.66 2.17 -17.34
CA HIS A 18 17.51 1.62 -16.28
C HIS A 18 16.89 0.39 -15.62
N ILE A 19 15.55 0.28 -15.64
CA ILE A 19 14.80 -0.93 -15.25
C ILE A 19 13.85 -1.33 -16.38
N PRO A 20 13.51 -2.63 -16.52
CA PRO A 20 12.63 -3.10 -17.56
C PRO A 20 11.22 -2.51 -17.43
N MET A 21 10.54 -2.35 -18.56
CA MET A 21 9.17 -1.83 -18.62
C MET A 21 8.13 -2.81 -18.06
N LYS A 22 8.41 -4.11 -18.00
CA LYS A 22 7.48 -5.14 -17.51
C LYS A 22 8.25 -6.23 -16.78
N GLY A 23 7.54 -7.02 -15.97
CA GLY A 23 8.13 -8.15 -15.27
C GLY A 23 9.04 -7.73 -14.11
N ILE A 24 8.84 -6.53 -13.56
CA ILE A 24 9.55 -6.07 -12.37
C ILE A 24 9.18 -7.01 -11.22
N LYS A 25 10.21 -7.56 -10.57
CA LYS A 25 10.11 -8.31 -9.32
C LYS A 25 10.57 -7.39 -8.21
N MET A 26 9.67 -7.08 -7.29
CA MET A 26 9.88 -6.09 -6.25
C MET A 26 10.07 -6.75 -4.90
N VAL A 27 11.04 -6.26 -4.14
CA VAL A 27 11.21 -6.59 -2.73
C VAL A 27 10.93 -5.31 -1.93
N HIS A 28 9.95 -5.37 -1.04
CA HIS A 28 9.44 -4.24 -0.26
C HIS A 28 9.71 -4.47 1.22
N LEU A 29 10.59 -3.66 1.82
CA LEU A 29 10.92 -3.71 3.24
C LEU A 29 10.25 -2.54 3.94
N ASP A 30 9.13 -2.85 4.59
CA ASP A 30 8.30 -1.88 5.30
C ASP A 30 7.41 -2.63 6.29
N SER A 31 6.97 -1.95 7.35
CA SER A 31 5.91 -2.45 8.23
C SER A 31 4.52 -2.34 7.61
N HIS A 32 4.35 -1.62 6.50
CA HIS A 32 3.10 -1.53 5.76
C HIS A 32 3.22 -2.24 4.40
N PRO A 33 2.18 -2.93 3.91
CA PRO A 33 2.24 -3.57 2.60
C PRO A 33 2.28 -2.58 1.43
N ASP A 34 1.69 -1.39 1.60
CA ASP A 34 1.45 -0.38 0.57
C ASP A 34 0.71 -0.91 -0.69
N LEU A 35 -0.16 -1.91 -0.46
CA LEU A 35 -0.91 -2.63 -1.51
C LEU A 35 -2.38 -2.18 -1.62
N LEU A 36 -2.82 -1.11 -0.97
CA LEU A 36 -4.18 -0.61 -1.18
C LEU A 36 -4.32 0.04 -2.56
N ILE A 37 -5.57 0.37 -2.92
CA ILE A 37 -5.94 1.02 -4.18
C ILE A 37 -6.86 2.18 -3.84
N PRO A 38 -6.69 3.37 -4.44
CA PRO A 38 -7.65 4.44 -4.25
C PRO A 38 -9.02 4.02 -4.80
N VAL A 39 -10.01 3.86 -3.92
CA VAL A 39 -11.31 3.25 -4.24
C VAL A 39 -12.08 3.96 -5.35
N ASN A 40 -11.89 5.27 -5.47
CA ASN A 40 -12.58 6.16 -6.41
C ASN A 40 -11.74 6.51 -7.65
N MET A 41 -10.49 6.05 -7.74
CA MET A 41 -9.64 6.34 -8.89
C MET A 41 -10.03 5.46 -10.08
N SER A 42 -10.40 6.09 -11.20
CA SER A 42 -10.62 5.38 -12.46
C SER A 42 -9.37 4.58 -12.86
N ALA A 43 -9.56 3.36 -13.36
CA ALA A 43 -8.44 2.53 -13.77
C ALA A 43 -7.63 3.14 -14.93
N ASP A 44 -8.26 3.98 -15.76
CA ASP A 44 -7.61 4.61 -16.90
C ASP A 44 -6.64 5.73 -16.45
N THR A 45 -6.80 6.26 -15.22
CA THR A 45 -5.90 7.25 -14.61
C THR A 45 -4.46 6.75 -14.54
N VAL A 46 -4.23 5.45 -14.44
CA VAL A 46 -2.87 4.86 -14.39
C VAL A 46 -2.03 5.20 -15.62
N TYR A 47 -2.66 5.54 -16.75
CA TYR A 47 -1.97 5.92 -17.98
C TYR A 47 -1.71 7.42 -18.10
N ASP A 48 -2.28 8.25 -17.23
CA ASP A 48 -1.96 9.67 -17.10
C ASP A 48 -1.08 9.89 -15.87
N LYS A 49 0.20 10.15 -16.11
CA LYS A 49 1.20 10.34 -15.06
C LYS A 49 0.83 11.45 -14.07
N GLU A 50 0.31 12.58 -14.55
CA GLU A 50 0.11 13.74 -13.67
C GLU A 50 -1.11 13.52 -12.78
N ILE A 51 -2.19 12.96 -13.35
CA ILE A 51 -3.40 12.62 -12.59
C ILE A 51 -3.10 11.45 -11.64
N LEU A 52 -2.41 10.40 -12.10
CA LEU A 52 -2.01 9.31 -11.23
C LEU A 52 -1.26 9.84 -10.00
N PHE A 53 -0.27 10.71 -10.20
CA PHE A 53 0.52 11.21 -9.08
C PHE A 53 -0.25 12.14 -8.14
N SER A 54 -1.39 12.73 -8.54
CA SER A 54 -2.24 13.48 -7.62
C SER A 54 -3.18 12.59 -6.79
N GLU A 55 -3.50 11.38 -7.28
CA GLU A 55 -4.44 10.44 -6.64
C GLU A 55 -3.77 9.42 -5.71
N LEU A 56 -2.44 9.31 -5.72
CA LEU A 56 -1.71 8.36 -4.87
C LEU A 56 -1.44 8.90 -3.46
N SER A 57 -1.38 7.96 -2.54
CA SER A 57 -1.00 8.09 -1.14
C SER A 57 0.08 7.06 -0.80
N ILE A 58 0.62 7.15 0.41
CA ILE A 58 1.67 6.22 0.87
C ILE A 58 1.23 4.76 0.93
N GLU A 59 -0.05 4.48 1.10
CA GLU A 59 -0.57 3.12 1.28
C GLU A 59 -0.99 2.43 -0.02
N ASN A 60 -1.01 3.15 -1.16
CA ASN A 60 -1.70 2.69 -2.37
C ASN A 60 -0.92 2.85 -3.68
N TRP A 61 0.41 3.03 -3.60
CA TRP A 61 1.24 3.35 -4.77
C TRP A 61 1.75 2.13 -5.56
N ILE A 62 1.78 0.93 -4.96
CA ILE A 62 2.30 -0.29 -5.61
C ILE A 62 1.28 -0.87 -6.60
N MET A 63 0.02 -1.00 -6.21
CA MET A 63 -1.01 -1.66 -7.02
C MET A 63 -1.29 -1.01 -8.39
N PRO A 64 -1.27 0.33 -8.54
CA PRO A 64 -1.31 0.97 -9.84
C PRO A 64 -0.21 0.49 -10.80
N MET A 65 0.99 0.19 -10.29
CA MET A 65 2.08 -0.36 -11.10
C MET A 65 1.85 -1.82 -11.51
N VAL A 66 1.20 -2.59 -10.64
CA VAL A 66 0.76 -3.96 -10.94
C VAL A 66 -0.31 -3.92 -12.03
N TYR A 67 -1.31 -3.04 -11.90
CA TYR A 67 -2.34 -2.80 -12.90
C TYR A 67 -1.80 -2.18 -14.20
N ALA A 68 -0.69 -1.44 -14.17
CA ALA A 68 0.00 -0.99 -15.39
C ALA A 68 0.79 -2.11 -16.09
N GLY A 69 0.96 -3.27 -15.42
CA GLY A 69 1.77 -4.41 -15.89
C GLY A 69 3.28 -4.21 -15.76
N HIS A 70 3.71 -3.20 -15.01
CA HIS A 70 5.13 -2.99 -14.71
C HIS A 70 5.62 -4.02 -13.70
N VAL A 71 4.91 -4.16 -12.58
CA VAL A 71 5.23 -5.07 -11.47
C VAL A 71 4.47 -6.37 -11.62
N SER A 72 5.17 -7.49 -11.43
CA SER A 72 4.63 -8.84 -11.57
C SER A 72 4.63 -9.64 -10.26
N HIS A 73 5.54 -9.31 -9.35
CA HIS A 73 5.71 -9.99 -8.07
C HIS A 73 6.16 -8.96 -7.03
N VAL A 74 5.60 -9.06 -5.83
CA VAL A 74 5.99 -8.27 -4.67
C VAL A 74 6.30 -9.24 -3.53
N ALA A 75 7.51 -9.18 -3.00
CA ALA A 75 7.87 -9.82 -1.75
C ALA A 75 7.86 -8.75 -0.66
N TRP A 76 6.86 -8.76 0.20
CA TRP A 76 6.77 -7.87 1.35
C TRP A 76 7.49 -8.53 2.54
N LEU A 77 8.62 -7.96 2.93
CA LEU A 77 9.35 -8.35 4.13
C LEU A 77 9.04 -7.36 5.23
N HIS A 78 8.42 -7.86 6.28
CA HIS A 78 7.90 -7.06 7.37
C HIS A 78 8.31 -7.64 8.72
N PRO A 79 8.30 -6.84 9.79
CA PRO A 79 8.52 -7.36 11.13
C PRO A 79 7.32 -8.20 11.61
N TYR A 80 7.55 -9.09 12.58
CA TYR A 80 6.55 -10.05 13.06
C TYR A 80 5.25 -9.43 13.62
N TRP A 81 5.31 -8.16 14.02
CA TRP A 81 4.17 -7.41 14.55
C TRP A 81 3.33 -6.74 13.46
N ALA A 82 3.82 -6.63 12.23
CA ALA A 82 3.06 -6.15 11.09
C ALA A 82 2.22 -7.30 10.54
N GLN A 83 0.95 -7.36 10.91
CA GLN A 83 0.05 -8.49 10.64
C GLN A 83 -1.09 -8.15 9.69
N GLN A 84 -0.95 -7.06 8.91
CA GLN A 84 -1.99 -6.57 8.01
C GLN A 84 -2.39 -7.60 6.94
N ILE A 85 -1.44 -8.39 6.45
CA ILE A 85 -1.68 -9.52 5.53
C ILE A 85 -1.09 -10.77 6.18
N LYS A 86 -1.82 -11.89 6.11
CA LYS A 86 -1.36 -13.17 6.64
C LYS A 86 -0.05 -13.60 5.97
N GLU A 87 0.91 -14.12 6.73
CA GLU A 87 2.14 -14.66 6.15
C GLU A 87 1.85 -15.83 5.18
N GLY A 88 2.50 -15.81 4.01
CA GLY A 88 2.36 -16.87 3.01
C GLY A 88 2.48 -16.37 1.57
N GLU A 89 2.27 -17.29 0.63
CA GLU A 89 2.15 -16.95 -0.78
C GLU A 89 0.71 -16.56 -1.12
N HIS A 90 0.55 -15.38 -1.70
CA HIS A 90 -0.74 -14.84 -2.10
C HIS A 90 -0.80 -14.63 -3.60
N SER A 91 -1.89 -15.12 -4.21
CA SER A 91 -2.14 -15.00 -5.64
C SER A 91 -3.49 -14.33 -5.86
N MET A 92 -3.49 -13.22 -6.58
CA MET A 92 -4.70 -12.47 -6.92
C MET A 92 -4.60 -11.91 -8.33
N CYS A 93 -5.75 -11.67 -8.95
CA CYS A 93 -5.82 -10.91 -10.19
C CYS A 93 -6.10 -9.44 -9.85
N VAL A 94 -5.48 -8.55 -10.61
CA VAL A 94 -5.72 -7.11 -10.57
C VAL A 94 -6.30 -6.70 -11.93
N GLY A 95 -7.40 -5.96 -11.93
CA GLY A 95 -8.07 -5.57 -13.15
C GLY A 95 -8.99 -4.38 -12.96
N LYS A 96 -9.60 -3.96 -14.06
CA LYS A 96 -10.63 -2.92 -14.07
C LYS A 96 -11.97 -3.58 -13.82
N ASP A 97 -12.67 -3.15 -12.79
CA ASP A 97 -14.05 -3.60 -12.57
C ASP A 97 -14.97 -3.02 -13.65
N SER A 98 -15.72 -3.89 -14.31
CA SER A 98 -16.69 -3.53 -15.35
C SER A 98 -17.82 -2.60 -14.86
N SER A 99 -18.15 -2.64 -13.57
CA SER A 99 -19.25 -1.85 -13.01
C SER A 99 -18.83 -0.45 -12.58
N THR A 100 -17.74 -0.33 -11.82
CA THR A 100 -17.26 0.95 -11.29
C THR A 100 -16.19 1.62 -12.16
N THR A 101 -15.59 0.90 -13.10
CA THR A 101 -14.44 1.34 -13.92
C THR A 101 -13.14 1.60 -13.14
N THR A 102 -13.11 1.25 -11.86
CA THR A 102 -11.96 1.42 -10.95
C THR A 102 -11.11 0.15 -10.87
N ILE A 103 -9.93 0.23 -10.25
CA ILE A 103 -9.06 -0.94 -10.08
C ILE A 103 -9.56 -1.77 -8.89
N ARG A 104 -9.68 -3.08 -9.08
CA ARG A 104 -10.10 -4.04 -8.05
C ARG A 104 -9.26 -5.31 -8.10
N VAL A 105 -9.36 -6.12 -7.04
CA VAL A 105 -8.62 -7.37 -6.90
C VAL A 105 -9.53 -8.56 -6.64
N THR A 106 -9.03 -9.77 -6.87
CA THR A 106 -9.73 -11.01 -6.49
C THR A 106 -9.27 -11.57 -5.13
N SER A 107 -8.41 -10.86 -4.39
CA SER A 107 -7.97 -11.34 -3.08
C SER A 107 -9.10 -11.29 -2.06
N ARG A 108 -9.17 -12.32 -1.23
CA ARG A 108 -10.10 -12.46 -0.11
C ARG A 108 -9.44 -12.17 1.23
N ASP A 109 -8.22 -11.63 1.23
CA ASP A 109 -7.57 -11.21 2.47
C ASP A 109 -8.32 -10.03 3.07
N ASP A 110 -8.44 -10.01 4.41
CA ASP A 110 -9.14 -8.96 5.14
C ASP A 110 -8.61 -7.56 4.79
N TYR A 111 -7.31 -7.46 4.47
CA TYR A 111 -6.65 -6.24 3.99
C TYR A 111 -7.33 -5.59 2.77
N PHE A 112 -7.85 -6.39 1.83
CA PHE A 112 -8.55 -5.88 0.66
C PHE A 112 -10.07 -5.79 0.89
N LEU A 113 -10.61 -6.66 1.74
CA LEU A 113 -12.04 -6.67 2.07
C LEU A 113 -12.44 -5.46 2.92
N SER A 114 -11.57 -4.98 3.82
CA SER A 114 -11.84 -3.82 4.68
C SER A 114 -12.18 -2.56 3.90
N ASP A 115 -11.57 -2.42 2.72
CA ASP A 115 -11.65 -1.26 1.82
C ASP A 115 -12.54 -1.53 0.61
N ALA A 116 -13.30 -2.63 0.64
CA ALA A 116 -14.21 -3.04 -0.43
C ALA A 116 -13.54 -3.16 -1.82
N LEU A 117 -12.29 -3.67 -1.85
CA LEU A 117 -11.50 -3.80 -3.08
C LEU A 117 -11.72 -5.13 -3.82
N TYR A 118 -12.46 -6.08 -3.23
CA TYR A 118 -12.71 -7.38 -3.82
C TYR A 118 -13.81 -7.34 -4.89
N VAL A 119 -13.53 -7.95 -6.04
CA VAL A 119 -14.55 -8.35 -7.01
C VAL A 119 -14.26 -9.76 -7.57
N PRO A 120 -15.29 -10.47 -8.03
CA PRO A 120 -15.15 -11.70 -8.81
C PRO A 120 -14.29 -11.55 -10.07
N LEU A 121 -13.64 -12.66 -10.46
CA LEU A 121 -12.74 -12.69 -11.63
C LEU A 121 -13.46 -12.40 -12.96
N ASP A 122 -14.74 -12.74 -13.07
CA ASP A 122 -15.57 -12.51 -14.25
C ASP A 122 -16.02 -11.04 -14.39
N GLN A 123 -15.96 -10.26 -13.31
CA GLN A 123 -16.21 -8.81 -13.32
C GLN A 123 -14.96 -7.98 -13.65
N LEU A 124 -13.77 -8.62 -13.68
CA LEU A 124 -12.52 -7.96 -14.03
C LEU A 124 -12.25 -7.97 -15.54
N GLU A 125 -12.15 -6.76 -16.10
CA GLU A 125 -11.64 -6.47 -17.44
C GLU A 125 -10.15 -6.11 -17.42
N ASN A 126 -9.55 -6.02 -18.62
CA ASN A 126 -8.15 -5.62 -18.83
C ASN A 126 -7.15 -6.33 -17.90
N ARG A 127 -7.42 -7.62 -17.66
CA ARG A 127 -6.66 -8.45 -16.74
C ARG A 127 -5.20 -8.52 -17.16
N TRP A 128 -4.29 -8.21 -16.24
CA TRP A 128 -2.89 -8.60 -16.40
C TRP A 128 -2.74 -10.10 -16.12
N GLN A 129 -3.09 -10.90 -17.14
CA GLN A 129 -2.79 -12.32 -17.24
C GLN A 129 -2.46 -12.66 -18.70
N ARG A 130 -1.29 -12.28 -19.21
CA ARG A 130 -0.79 -12.84 -20.48
C ARG A 130 0.68 -13.23 -20.37
N HIS A 131 0.87 -14.54 -20.13
CA HIS A 131 2.09 -15.35 -20.25
C HIS A 131 3.07 -15.45 -19.06
N THR A 132 2.66 -16.20 -18.03
CA THR A 132 3.58 -17.00 -17.18
C THR A 132 3.08 -18.45 -17.05
N ARG A 133 2.72 -19.07 -18.18
CA ARG A 133 2.80 -20.54 -18.28
C ARG A 133 4.22 -20.91 -18.70
N ARG A 134 5.10 -21.15 -17.73
CA ARG A 134 6.17 -22.17 -17.72
C ARG A 134 7.23 -21.80 -16.67
N HIS A 135 7.45 -22.72 -15.75
CA HIS A 135 8.45 -22.75 -14.67
C HIS A 135 8.19 -21.86 -13.45
N ILE A 136 7.18 -22.23 -12.68
CA ILE A 136 7.19 -22.09 -11.21
C ILE A 136 7.65 -23.46 -10.68
N SER A 137 8.86 -23.53 -10.14
CA SER A 137 9.31 -24.67 -9.35
C SER A 137 9.11 -24.34 -7.88
N HIS A 138 8.29 -25.18 -7.23
CA HIS A 138 7.85 -25.18 -5.83
C HIS A 138 6.72 -24.19 -5.50
N GLY A 139 5.48 -24.71 -5.44
CA GLY A 139 4.35 -24.02 -4.81
C GLY A 139 3.04 -23.89 -5.59
N VAL A 140 2.81 -24.60 -6.71
CA VAL A 140 1.49 -24.57 -7.35
C VAL A 140 0.46 -25.30 -6.48
N PHE A 141 -0.30 -24.55 -5.69
CA PHE A 141 -1.60 -24.97 -5.19
C PHE A 141 -2.67 -24.14 -5.91
N THR A 142 -3.32 -24.76 -6.89
CA THR A 142 -4.68 -24.40 -7.24
C THR A 142 -5.54 -24.69 -6.02
N VAL A 143 -5.95 -23.68 -5.27
CA VAL A 143 -7.04 -23.84 -4.31
C VAL A 143 -8.31 -24.04 -5.15
N PRO A 144 -9.02 -25.16 -5.04
CA PRO A 144 -10.34 -25.25 -5.63
C PRO A 144 -11.22 -24.17 -4.99
N CYS A 145 -11.74 -23.23 -5.79
CA CYS A 145 -12.76 -22.28 -5.35
C CYS A 145 -14.00 -23.07 -4.93
N VAL A 146 -14.07 -23.45 -3.67
CA VAL A 146 -15.29 -24.00 -3.06
C VAL A 146 -15.51 -23.22 -1.77
N GLY A 147 -16.26 -22.14 -1.88
CA GLY A 147 -16.68 -21.31 -0.75
C GLY A 147 -17.14 -19.91 -1.17
N PHE A 148 -18.46 -19.69 -1.07
CA PHE A 148 -19.12 -18.44 -0.69
C PHE A 148 -18.77 -17.15 -1.47
N GLN A 149 -18.74 -17.22 -2.80
CA GLN A 149 -18.56 -16.02 -3.62
C GLN A 149 -19.70 -15.00 -3.44
N GLU A 150 -20.94 -15.46 -3.31
CA GLU A 150 -22.11 -14.60 -3.06
C GLU A 150 -22.06 -13.95 -1.67
N GLU A 151 -21.74 -14.70 -0.60
CA GLU A 151 -21.65 -14.09 0.74
C GLU A 151 -20.52 -13.06 0.85
N LEU A 152 -19.42 -13.24 0.11
CA LEU A 152 -18.34 -12.27 0.02
C LEU A 152 -18.76 -11.01 -0.74
N LEU A 153 -19.51 -11.16 -1.84
CA LEU A 153 -20.10 -10.04 -2.56
C LEU A 153 -21.05 -9.25 -1.65
N ASP A 154 -21.96 -9.93 -0.96
CA ASP A 154 -22.88 -9.31 0.01
C ASP A 154 -22.11 -8.65 1.18
N CYS A 155 -20.97 -9.20 1.58
CA CYS A 155 -20.11 -8.61 2.60
C CYS A 155 -19.48 -7.30 2.10
N VAL A 156 -18.89 -7.32 0.91
CA VAL A 156 -18.26 -6.16 0.28
C VAL A 156 -19.28 -5.08 0.01
N GLU A 157 -20.43 -5.40 -0.55
CA GLU A 157 -21.51 -4.43 -0.81
C GLU A 157 -22.00 -3.79 0.50
N ARG A 158 -22.23 -4.58 1.55
CA ARG A 158 -22.58 -4.04 2.88
C ARG A 158 -21.48 -3.15 3.44
N ARG A 159 -20.21 -3.47 3.20
CA ARG A 159 -19.07 -2.67 3.64
C ARG A 159 -18.97 -1.36 2.86
N THR A 160 -19.15 -1.38 1.54
CA THR A 160 -19.21 -0.17 0.69
C THR A 160 -20.30 0.77 1.19
N HIS A 161 -21.53 0.29 1.32
CA HIS A 161 -22.64 1.11 1.83
C HIS A 161 -22.38 1.64 3.25
N GLN A 162 -21.68 0.89 4.10
CA GLN A 162 -21.31 1.36 5.43
C GLN A 162 -20.29 2.50 5.37
N LEU A 163 -19.29 2.42 4.48
CA LEU A 163 -18.29 3.46 4.30
C LEU A 163 -18.92 4.73 3.73
N GLU A 164 -19.78 4.60 2.72
CA GLU A 164 -20.52 5.71 2.12
C GLU A 164 -21.47 6.38 3.13
N ASP A 165 -22.22 5.59 3.91
CA ASP A 165 -23.09 6.10 4.97
C ASP A 165 -22.29 6.89 6.02
N LEU A 166 -21.08 6.45 6.37
CA LEU A 166 -20.23 7.13 7.33
C LEU A 166 -19.67 8.43 6.76
N GLU A 167 -19.14 8.41 5.54
CA GLU A 167 -18.64 9.60 4.84
C GLU A 167 -19.74 10.66 4.71
N ALA A 168 -20.93 10.28 4.25
CA ALA A 168 -22.08 11.17 4.15
C ALA A 168 -22.51 11.72 5.52
N ALA A 169 -22.56 10.88 6.56
CA ALA A 169 -22.92 11.32 7.90
C ALA A 169 -21.93 12.35 8.47
N PHE A 170 -20.63 12.17 8.22
CA PHE A 170 -19.62 13.15 8.63
C PHE A 170 -19.72 14.46 7.83
N ALA A 171 -19.98 14.39 6.53
CA ALA A 171 -20.22 15.58 5.70
C ALA A 171 -21.43 16.38 6.20
N GLU A 172 -22.55 15.70 6.52
CA GLU A 172 -23.73 16.34 7.12
C GLU A 172 -23.42 17.02 8.46
N LEU A 173 -22.64 16.37 9.33
CA LEU A 173 -22.26 16.93 10.64
C LEU A 173 -21.32 18.14 10.53
N VAL A 174 -20.50 18.20 9.47
CA VAL A 174 -19.66 19.37 9.19
C VAL A 174 -20.52 20.57 8.78
N GLU A 175 -21.61 20.34 8.04
CA GLU A 175 -22.54 21.40 7.64
C GLU A 175 -23.45 21.86 8.79
N ASP A 176 -24.09 20.92 9.49
CA ASP A 176 -24.98 21.21 10.62
C ASP A 176 -25.07 20.03 11.61
N ASP A 177 -24.57 20.25 12.84
CA ASP A 177 -24.63 19.26 13.92
C ASP A 177 -25.90 19.37 14.80
N GLY A 178 -26.90 20.13 14.35
CA GLY A 178 -28.16 20.38 15.03
C GLY A 178 -28.94 19.12 15.44
N GLN A 179 -29.87 19.29 16.39
CA GLN A 179 -30.65 18.18 16.96
C GLN A 179 -31.42 17.40 15.88
N GLU A 180 -31.98 18.09 14.89
CA GLU A 180 -32.72 17.48 13.79
C GLU A 180 -31.82 16.57 12.92
N THR A 181 -30.63 17.05 12.55
CA THR A 181 -29.64 16.25 11.81
C THR A 181 -29.23 15.02 12.61
N VAL A 182 -28.93 15.17 13.90
CA VAL A 182 -28.53 14.06 14.76
C VAL A 182 -29.66 13.02 14.93
N GLU A 183 -30.91 13.45 15.03
CA GLU A 183 -32.08 12.56 15.09
C GLU A 183 -32.30 11.81 13.77
N ARG A 184 -32.13 12.49 12.63
CA ARG A 184 -32.17 11.86 11.31
C ARG A 184 -31.08 10.80 11.16
N LEU A 185 -29.84 11.10 11.55
CA LEU A 185 -28.74 10.14 11.55
C LEU A 185 -29.03 8.97 12.50
N ALA A 186 -29.66 9.22 13.66
CA ALA A 186 -30.03 8.17 14.61
C ALA A 186 -31.07 7.18 14.08
N ALA A 187 -31.87 7.59 13.10
CA ALA A 187 -32.85 6.72 12.45
C ALA A 187 -32.20 5.65 11.58
N ASN A 188 -30.96 5.86 11.09
CA ASN A 188 -30.20 4.86 10.35
C ASN A 188 -29.51 3.89 11.34
N PRO A 189 -29.90 2.59 11.36
CA PRO A 189 -29.33 1.61 12.29
C PRO A 189 -27.81 1.42 12.15
N ARG A 190 -27.26 1.62 10.93
CA ARG A 190 -25.83 1.38 10.63
C ARG A 190 -24.90 2.42 11.25
N ILE A 191 -25.38 3.64 11.48
CA ILE A 191 -24.62 4.76 12.06
C ILE A 191 -25.07 5.10 13.48
N LYS A 192 -25.90 4.26 14.11
CA LYS A 192 -26.41 4.48 15.47
C LYS A 192 -25.30 4.67 16.52
N SER A 193 -24.15 4.01 16.35
CA SER A 193 -22.98 4.19 17.20
C SER A 193 -22.35 5.58 17.07
N LEU A 194 -22.35 6.16 15.87
CA LEU A 194 -21.84 7.51 15.58
C LEU A 194 -22.62 8.56 16.38
N VAL A 195 -23.94 8.43 16.46
CA VAL A 195 -24.77 9.37 17.24
C VAL A 195 -24.37 9.40 18.71
N ARG A 196 -24.00 8.27 19.31
CA ARG A 196 -23.51 8.24 20.70
C ARG A 196 -22.17 8.98 20.83
N LEU A 197 -21.30 8.88 19.83
CA LEU A 197 -20.04 9.63 19.78
C LEU A 197 -20.30 11.13 19.66
N VAL A 198 -21.18 11.55 18.74
CA VAL A 198 -21.58 12.96 18.56
C VAL A 198 -22.08 13.57 19.87
N HIS A 199 -23.03 12.91 20.56
CA HIS A 199 -23.52 13.40 21.85
C HIS A 199 -22.39 13.51 22.90
N SER A 200 -21.51 12.50 22.96
CA SER A 200 -20.37 12.53 23.89
C SER A 200 -19.41 13.69 23.59
N LEU A 201 -19.24 14.06 22.33
CA LEU A 201 -18.35 15.15 21.92
C LEU A 201 -18.98 16.52 22.20
N LYS A 202 -20.25 16.73 21.85
CA LYS A 202 -20.97 17.99 22.11
C LYS A 202 -21.02 18.32 23.60
N ASN A 203 -21.07 17.31 24.47
CA ASN A 203 -21.00 17.49 25.93
C ASN A 203 -19.63 17.96 26.44
N ARG A 204 -18.56 17.78 25.65
CA ARG A 204 -17.17 18.12 26.04
C ARG A 204 -16.64 19.32 25.27
N THR A 205 -17.23 19.63 24.12
CA THR A 205 -16.74 20.66 23.19
C THR A 205 -17.93 21.30 22.49
N GLN A 206 -17.99 22.64 22.53
CA GLN A 206 -19.12 23.40 21.97
C GLN A 206 -19.22 23.29 20.44
N SER A 207 -18.07 23.17 19.76
CA SER A 207 -17.96 23.00 18.31
C SER A 207 -16.98 21.88 18.00
N PRO A 208 -17.42 20.61 17.97
CA PRO A 208 -16.56 19.49 17.60
C PRO A 208 -16.05 19.65 16.17
N ASP A 209 -14.77 19.36 15.95
CA ASP A 209 -14.19 19.33 14.60
C ASP A 209 -14.47 17.96 13.99
N TYR A 210 -15.61 17.84 13.29
CA TYR A 210 -16.06 16.60 12.68
C TYR A 210 -15.18 16.16 11.51
N GLU A 211 -14.57 17.11 10.81
CA GLU A 211 -13.59 16.81 9.75
C GLU A 211 -12.37 16.14 10.37
N MET A 212 -11.76 16.76 11.38
CA MET A 212 -10.63 16.16 12.10
C MET A 212 -10.99 14.81 12.71
N LEU A 213 -12.20 14.65 13.24
CA LEU A 213 -12.68 13.38 13.80
C LEU A 213 -12.81 12.29 12.73
N HIS A 214 -13.36 12.63 11.57
CA HIS A 214 -13.44 11.72 10.43
C HIS A 214 -12.04 11.29 10.00
N GLN A 215 -11.14 12.26 9.77
CA GLN A 215 -9.75 12.02 9.41
C GLN A 215 -9.02 11.16 10.47
N ALA A 216 -9.23 11.42 11.76
CA ALA A 216 -8.66 10.60 12.83
C ALA A 216 -9.23 9.18 12.83
N GLY A 217 -10.53 9.02 12.55
CA GLY A 217 -11.19 7.72 12.41
C GLY A 217 -10.63 6.89 11.26
N LEU A 218 -10.26 7.52 10.14
CA LEU A 218 -9.56 6.87 9.02
C LEU A 218 -8.17 6.33 9.41
N THR A 219 -7.60 6.79 10.52
CA THR A 219 -6.29 6.34 11.05
C THR A 219 -6.40 5.39 12.23
N CYS A 220 -7.62 5.05 12.66
CA CYS A 220 -7.87 4.23 13.84
C CYS A 220 -8.08 2.76 13.44
N ASP A 221 -6.98 2.03 13.32
CA ASP A 221 -7.02 0.57 13.23
C ASP A 221 -7.56 -0.01 14.56
N TYR A 222 -8.12 -1.23 14.55
CA TYR A 222 -8.59 -1.92 15.77
C TYR A 222 -7.47 -2.14 16.82
N SER A 223 -6.22 -1.92 16.42
CA SER A 223 -5.06 -1.79 17.28
C SER A 223 -4.55 -0.35 17.22
N LEU A 224 -4.15 0.23 18.36
CA LEU A 224 -3.24 1.38 18.35
C LEU A 224 -2.14 1.12 17.32
N LEU A 225 -1.83 2.09 16.42
CA LEU A 225 -0.67 2.02 15.53
C LEU A 225 0.45 1.36 16.34
N PRO A 226 0.99 0.20 15.93
CA PRO A 226 1.87 -0.57 16.78
C PRO A 226 3.06 0.32 17.15
N HIS A 227 3.04 0.89 18.36
CA HIS A 227 4.16 1.65 18.89
C HIS A 227 5.16 0.63 19.40
N HIS A 228 5.75 -0.07 18.45
CA HIS A 228 6.78 -1.04 18.69
C HIS A 228 8.11 -0.38 18.32
N ILE A 229 8.90 -0.09 19.33
CA ILE A 229 10.29 0.30 19.14
C ILE A 229 11.09 -0.99 19.17
N SER A 230 11.57 -1.43 18.01
CA SER A 230 12.36 -2.65 17.93
C SER A 230 13.65 -2.54 18.73
N SER A 231 13.94 -3.58 19.51
CA SER A 231 15.21 -3.74 20.22
C SER A 231 16.36 -3.98 19.24
N GLU A 232 17.60 -3.84 19.71
CA GLU A 232 18.79 -4.14 18.90
C GLU A 232 18.82 -5.61 18.45
N GLU A 233 18.39 -6.52 19.31
CA GLU A 233 18.27 -7.95 19.02
C GLU A 233 17.22 -8.23 17.95
N GLU A 234 16.04 -7.59 18.03
CA GLU A 234 14.98 -7.73 17.02
C GLU A 234 15.44 -7.22 15.65
N ILE A 235 16.17 -6.09 15.61
CA ILE A 235 16.75 -5.57 14.38
C ILE A 235 17.79 -6.53 13.82
N GLN A 236 18.67 -7.08 14.67
CA GLN A 236 19.71 -8.02 14.24
C GLN A 236 19.10 -9.33 13.71
N GLN A 237 18.03 -9.84 14.36
CA GLN A 237 17.27 -10.99 13.88
C GLN A 237 16.60 -10.71 12.54
N MET A 238 15.94 -9.55 12.39
CA MET A 238 15.34 -9.12 11.14
C MET A 238 16.38 -9.03 10.02
N ILE A 239 17.54 -8.42 10.27
CA ILE A 239 18.63 -8.32 9.29
C ILE A 239 19.11 -9.71 8.87
N THR A 240 19.28 -10.62 9.83
CA THR A 240 19.71 -12.01 9.56
C THR A 240 18.65 -12.76 8.73
N ALA A 241 17.37 -12.59 9.06
CA ALA A 241 16.27 -13.20 8.31
C ALA A 241 16.21 -12.64 6.88
N VAL A 242 16.36 -11.34 6.70
CA VAL A 242 16.42 -10.69 5.38
C VAL A 242 17.61 -11.20 4.58
N GLN A 243 18.80 -11.35 5.18
CA GLN A 243 19.97 -11.93 4.50
C GLN A 243 19.68 -13.34 3.98
N LEU A 244 19.19 -14.24 4.84
CA LEU A 244 18.87 -15.62 4.48
C LEU A 244 17.80 -15.68 3.39
N PHE A 245 16.78 -14.84 3.49
CA PHE A 245 15.73 -14.75 2.48
C PHE A 245 16.28 -14.30 1.14
N LEU A 246 17.11 -13.25 1.12
CA LEU A 246 17.69 -12.71 -0.12
C LEU A 246 18.71 -13.65 -0.78
N GLU A 247 19.40 -14.48 -0.01
CA GLU A 247 20.26 -15.54 -0.54
C GLU A 247 19.45 -16.62 -1.28
N ALA A 248 18.23 -16.90 -0.80
CA ALA A 248 17.33 -17.86 -1.44
C ALA A 248 16.49 -17.24 -2.58
N LEU A 249 16.31 -15.92 -2.58
CA LEU A 249 15.43 -15.24 -3.52
C LEU A 249 16.07 -15.13 -4.92
N PRO A 250 15.32 -15.44 -6.00
CA PRO A 250 15.74 -15.04 -7.34
C PRO A 250 16.01 -13.53 -7.40
N LYS A 251 17.07 -13.14 -8.10
CA LYS A 251 17.52 -11.73 -8.18
C LYS A 251 16.33 -10.78 -8.47
N PRO A 252 16.00 -9.86 -7.54
CA PRO A 252 14.91 -8.92 -7.75
C PRO A 252 15.28 -7.87 -8.81
N THR A 253 14.29 -7.14 -9.29
CA THR A 253 14.50 -5.99 -10.19
C THR A 253 14.71 -4.71 -9.39
N ILE A 254 13.90 -4.52 -8.35
CA ILE A 254 13.95 -3.37 -7.46
C ILE A 254 13.82 -3.82 -6.01
N VAL A 255 14.50 -3.09 -5.13
CA VAL A 255 14.33 -3.19 -3.68
C VAL A 255 13.94 -1.80 -3.18
N THR A 256 12.85 -1.72 -2.43
CA THR A 256 12.40 -0.50 -1.75
C THR A 256 12.47 -0.70 -0.25
N ILE A 257 12.98 0.29 0.46
CA ILE A 257 13.14 0.25 1.91
C ILE A 257 12.60 1.55 2.48
N PHE A 258 11.70 1.45 3.44
CA PHE A 258 11.20 2.57 4.20
C PHE A 258 12.02 2.77 5.47
N ARG A 259 12.33 4.03 5.81
CA ARG A 259 13.18 4.37 6.96
C ARG A 259 12.39 5.08 8.04
N TYR A 260 12.34 4.46 9.22
CA TYR A 260 12.01 5.17 10.47
C TYR A 260 13.24 5.86 11.06
N ILE A 261 13.07 7.13 11.45
CA ILE A 261 14.14 8.10 11.77
C ILE A 261 15.02 7.65 12.95
N SER A 262 14.54 6.80 13.87
CA SER A 262 15.27 6.38 15.06
C SER A 262 16.38 5.33 14.82
N GLN A 263 16.43 4.67 13.66
CA GLN A 263 17.36 3.55 13.39
C GLN A 263 18.33 3.82 12.22
N SER A 264 18.96 5.00 12.23
CA SER A 264 19.81 5.49 11.13
C SER A 264 20.98 4.58 10.74
N ILE A 265 21.60 3.91 11.71
CA ILE A 265 22.76 3.03 11.51
C ILE A 265 22.31 1.72 10.84
N TRP A 266 21.21 1.14 11.30
CA TRP A 266 20.71 -0.14 10.81
C TRP A 266 20.22 -0.11 9.37
N THR A 267 19.56 0.98 8.95
CA THR A 267 19.23 1.17 7.53
C THR A 267 20.47 1.24 6.64
N SER A 268 21.56 1.82 7.15
CA SER A 268 22.83 1.90 6.42
C SER A 268 23.51 0.52 6.33
N VAL A 269 23.49 -0.25 7.41
CA VAL A 269 23.97 -1.65 7.45
C VAL A 269 23.16 -2.52 6.49
N LEU A 270 21.83 -2.44 6.54
CA LEU A 270 20.94 -3.16 5.64
C LEU A 270 21.20 -2.79 4.17
N CYS A 271 21.41 -1.52 3.86
CA CYS A 271 21.78 -1.09 2.50
C CYS A 271 23.12 -1.67 2.05
N LEU A 272 24.12 -1.74 2.94
CA LEU A 272 25.42 -2.34 2.62
C LEU A 272 25.29 -3.85 2.38
N LEU A 273 24.49 -4.54 3.20
CA LEU A 273 24.19 -5.96 3.05
C LEU A 273 23.47 -6.24 1.73
N LEU A 274 22.45 -5.45 1.43
CA LEU A 274 21.73 -5.54 0.17
C LEU A 274 22.66 -5.35 -1.03
N LYS A 275 23.57 -4.38 -0.97
CA LYS A 275 24.59 -4.19 -2.01
C LYS A 275 25.55 -5.37 -2.12
N SER A 276 26.01 -5.94 -1.01
CA SER A 276 26.93 -7.07 -1.04
C SER A 276 26.27 -8.34 -1.59
N THR A 277 25.00 -8.58 -1.24
CA THR A 277 24.29 -9.82 -1.59
C THR A 277 23.67 -9.74 -2.99
N LEU A 278 23.09 -8.60 -3.38
CA LEU A 278 22.36 -8.44 -4.64
C LEU A 278 23.19 -7.77 -5.77
N GLY A 279 24.38 -7.26 -5.43
CA GLY A 279 25.32 -6.66 -6.37
C GLY A 279 24.79 -5.41 -7.08
N SER A 280 24.91 -5.38 -8.41
CA SER A 280 24.54 -4.28 -9.33
C SER A 280 23.04 -3.90 -9.41
N LEU A 281 22.23 -4.23 -8.40
CA LEU A 281 20.82 -3.87 -8.38
C LEU A 281 20.61 -2.36 -8.18
N ILE A 282 19.49 -1.85 -8.70
CA ILE A 282 19.05 -0.49 -8.41
C ILE A 282 18.31 -0.51 -7.07
N PHE A 283 18.90 0.18 -6.09
CA PHE A 283 18.30 0.38 -4.78
C PHE A 283 17.65 1.76 -4.71
N TYR A 284 16.38 1.80 -4.30
CA TYR A 284 15.69 3.03 -3.95
C TYR A 284 15.57 3.11 -2.43
N LEU A 285 16.27 4.08 -1.83
CA LEU A 285 16.20 4.35 -0.40
C LEU A 285 15.40 5.63 -0.14
N TRP A 286 14.36 5.53 0.68
CA TRP A 286 13.45 6.63 0.96
C TRP A 286 13.73 7.27 2.34
N PHE A 287 13.72 8.61 2.41
CA PHE A 287 13.94 9.37 3.65
C PHE A 287 12.76 10.31 3.93
N VAL A 288 12.04 10.06 5.03
CA VAL A 288 11.15 11.05 5.63
C VAL A 288 11.84 11.60 6.87
N THR A 289 12.04 12.92 6.94
CA THR A 289 12.31 13.59 8.22
C THR A 289 11.11 14.47 8.57
N SER A 290 10.76 14.51 9.86
CA SER A 290 9.51 15.06 10.42
C SER A 290 9.16 16.50 10.00
N THR A 291 10.04 17.26 9.35
CA THR A 291 9.70 18.59 8.84
C THR A 291 10.33 18.97 7.48
N LYS A 292 10.95 18.04 6.73
CA LYS A 292 11.39 18.22 5.32
C LYS A 292 12.05 16.94 4.78
N VAL A 293 11.81 16.57 3.52
CA VAL A 293 12.58 15.52 2.83
C VAL A 293 13.99 16.04 2.60
N LYS A 294 15.04 15.27 2.92
CA LYS A 294 16.44 15.73 2.79
C LYS A 294 17.33 14.90 1.86
N SER A 295 16.91 13.74 1.35
CA SER A 295 17.63 13.04 0.27
C SER A 295 16.91 11.77 -0.18
N ILE A 296 17.02 11.42 -1.46
CA ILE A 296 16.72 10.08 -1.99
C ILE A 296 18.01 9.56 -2.61
N TRP A 297 18.42 8.35 -2.22
CA TRP A 297 19.63 7.73 -2.76
C TRP A 297 19.23 6.67 -3.77
N CYS A 298 19.60 6.91 -5.03
CA CYS A 298 19.54 5.92 -6.11
C CYS A 298 20.94 5.35 -6.31
N PHE A 299 21.10 4.05 -6.12
CA PHE A 299 22.35 3.37 -6.46
C PHE A 299 22.23 2.75 -7.84
N PHE A 300 22.99 3.25 -8.82
CA PHE A 300 23.05 2.66 -10.15
C PHE A 300 24.28 1.75 -10.26
N PRO A 301 24.22 0.67 -11.06
CA PRO A 301 25.40 -0.12 -11.35
C PRO A 301 26.46 0.72 -12.11
N PRO A 302 27.76 0.46 -11.89
CA PRO A 302 28.80 1.15 -12.64
C PRO A 302 28.67 0.83 -14.13
N SER A 303 28.76 1.86 -14.98
CA SER A 303 28.93 1.70 -16.43
C SER A 303 30.35 2.09 -16.81
N GLU A 304 30.89 1.51 -17.90
CA GLU A 304 32.26 1.79 -18.40
C GLU A 304 32.54 3.28 -18.67
N LYS A 305 31.50 4.12 -18.74
CA LYS A 305 31.62 5.57 -18.97
C LYS A 305 31.58 6.42 -17.69
N HIS A 306 31.14 5.87 -16.56
CA HIS A 306 31.07 6.57 -15.29
C HIS A 306 31.41 5.63 -14.13
N PRO A 307 32.67 5.59 -13.68
CA PRO A 307 33.05 4.83 -12.50
C PRO A 307 32.50 5.58 -11.29
N ILE A 308 31.46 5.01 -10.67
CA ILE A 308 30.79 5.53 -9.47
C ILE A 308 29.94 6.78 -9.74
N SER A 309 28.63 6.61 -9.83
CA SER A 309 27.67 7.72 -9.72
C SER A 309 26.72 7.47 -8.55
N CYS A 310 27.09 7.99 -7.38
CA CYS A 310 26.13 8.32 -6.32
C CYS A 310 25.41 9.59 -6.76
N PHE A 311 24.13 9.51 -7.14
CA PHE A 311 23.33 10.72 -7.31
C PHE A 311 22.67 11.07 -5.97
N LEU A 312 23.25 12.06 -5.29
CA LEU A 312 22.59 12.80 -4.23
C LEU A 312 21.58 13.73 -4.92
N PHE A 313 20.30 13.39 -4.93
CA PHE A 313 19.28 14.40 -5.23
C PHE A 313 19.10 15.25 -3.97
N GLY A 314 19.99 16.23 -3.80
CA GLY A 314 19.77 17.33 -2.88
C GLY A 314 18.58 18.13 -3.37
N LEU A 315 17.53 18.19 -2.55
CA LEU A 315 16.49 19.21 -2.71
C LEU A 315 17.16 20.56 -2.43
N HIS A 316 17.19 21.42 -3.46
CA HIS A 316 17.44 22.85 -3.27
C HIS A 316 16.13 23.55 -2.94
#